data_AF-A0A2R6A7R9-F1
#
_entry.id   AF-A0A2R6A7R9-F1
#
_cell.length_a   1.000
_cell.length_b   1.000
_cell.length_c   1.000
_cell.angle_alpha   90.00
_cell.angle_beta   90.00
_cell.angle_gamma   90.00
#
_symmetry.space_group_name_H-M   'P 1'
#
loop_
_entity.id
_entity.type
_entity.pdbx_description
1 polymer ?
#
loop_
_entity_poly.entity_id
_entity_poly.type
_entity_poly.pdbx_seq_one_letter_code
_entity_poly.pdbx_strand_id
1 'polypeptide(L)'
;MKDSSAGFLFMLGVALSWGLSYPLSKIALSYISPFVLTFLRFSLGALFLLPFAKGVSAGKPQALSALLNNALFVVILNFALLYSSNPALTSVLIYTQPVFVMVLERAFFGKKPRKSSR
;
A
#
# COMPACT_ATOMS: atom_id res chain seq x y z
N MET A 1 9.55 -26.50 10.98
CA MET A 1 10.66 -25.52 10.81
C MET A 1 11.03 -25.22 9.35
N LYS A 2 10.48 -25.92 8.35
CA LYS A 2 10.80 -25.70 6.91
C LYS A 2 10.06 -24.51 6.28
N ASP A 3 9.01 -24.00 6.95
CA ASP A 3 8.15 -22.92 6.45
C ASP A 3 8.71 -21.50 6.71
N SER A 4 9.63 -21.33 7.67
CA SER A 4 10.20 -20.02 7.99
C SER A 4 11.03 -19.44 6.84
N SER A 5 11.81 -20.26 6.14
CA SER A 5 12.71 -19.78 5.07
C SER A 5 11.94 -19.23 3.88
N ALA A 6 10.82 -19.86 3.51
CA ALA A 6 9.94 -19.37 2.45
C ALA A 6 9.28 -18.04 2.85
N GLY A 7 8.85 -17.91 4.11
CA GLY A 7 8.31 -16.66 4.65
C GLY A 7 9.29 -15.49 4.53
N PHE A 8 10.56 -15.70 4.88
CA PHE A 8 11.59 -14.66 4.73
C PHE A 8 11.84 -14.27 3.27
N LEU A 9 11.79 -15.22 2.34
CA LEU A 9 11.92 -14.93 0.91
C LEU A 9 10.76 -14.05 0.40
N PHE A 10 9.52 -14.34 0.82
CA PHE A 10 8.37 -13.50 0.47
C PHE A 10 8.49 -12.09 1.09
N MET A 11 8.92 -11.99 2.35
CA MET A 11 9.16 -10.69 2.99
C MET A 11 10.23 -9.87 2.26
N LEU A 12 11.33 -10.51 1.86
CA LEU A 12 12.38 -9.86 1.09
C LEU A 12 11.86 -9.38 -0.27
N GLY A 13 11.07 -10.21 -0.96
CA GLY A 13 10.43 -9.83 -2.23
C GLY A 13 9.52 -8.61 -2.09
N VAL A 14 8.71 -8.54 -1.03
CA VAL A 14 7.86 -7.38 -0.74
C VAL A 14 8.70 -6.15 -0.42
N ALA A 15 9.74 -6.28 0.41
CA ALA A 15 10.61 -5.18 0.80
C ALA A 15 11.33 -4.57 -0.41
N LEU A 16 11.86 -5.40 -1.31
CA LEU A 16 12.49 -4.95 -2.55
C LEU A 16 11.47 -4.31 -3.50
N SER A 17 10.30 -4.93 -3.66
CA SER A 17 9.24 -4.41 -4.53
C SER A 17 8.79 -3.01 -4.11
N TRP A 18 8.52 -2.82 -2.81
CA TRP A 18 8.14 -1.51 -2.29
C TRP A 18 9.31 -0.53 -2.25
N GLY A 19 10.50 -0.97 -1.84
CA GLY A 19 11.70 -0.12 -1.79
C GLY A 19 12.04 0.49 -3.15
N LEU A 20 12.00 -0.31 -4.22
CA LEU A 20 12.26 0.16 -5.59
C LEU A 20 11.08 0.92 -6.20
N SER A 21 9.84 0.68 -5.74
CA SER A 21 8.65 1.35 -6.28
C SER A 21 8.75 2.88 -6.14
N TYR A 22 9.31 3.42 -5.06
CA TYR A 22 9.41 4.86 -4.83
C TYR A 22 10.34 5.60 -5.82
N PRO A 23 11.62 5.23 -6.00
CA PRO A 23 12.50 5.88 -6.97
C PRO A 23 12.00 5.68 -8.41
N LEU A 24 11.49 4.50 -8.75
CA LEU A 24 10.91 4.25 -10.08
C LEU A 24 9.68 5.12 -10.34
N SER A 25 8.81 5.27 -9.34
CA SER A 25 7.65 6.17 -9.45
C SER A 25 8.09 7.62 -9.59
N LYS A 26 9.14 8.07 -8.88
CA LYS A 26 9.70 9.42 -9.06
C LYS A 26 10.18 9.66 -10.49
N ILE A 27 10.86 8.69 -11.09
CA ILE A 27 11.29 8.77 -12.50
C ILE A 27 10.06 8.80 -13.42
N ALA A 28 9.06 7.93 -13.22
CA ALA A 28 7.85 7.95 -14.03
C ALA A 28 7.10 9.29 -13.94
N LEU A 29 7.07 9.90 -12.76
CA LEU A 29 6.42 11.19 -12.50
C LEU A 29 7.09 12.37 -13.23
N SER A 30 8.29 12.23 -13.79
CA SER A 30 8.86 13.26 -14.68
C SER A 30 8.25 13.22 -16.08
N TYR A 31 7.51 12.17 -16.43
CA TYR A 31 6.89 11.99 -17.75
C TYR A 31 5.36 11.99 -17.69
N ILE A 32 4.76 11.55 -16.59
CA ILE A 32 3.30 11.41 -16.46
C ILE A 32 2.77 11.98 -15.14
N SER A 33 1.49 12.34 -15.11
CA SER A 33 0.87 12.91 -13.92
C SER A 33 0.67 11.86 -12.81
N PRO A 34 0.59 12.29 -11.53
CA PRO A 34 0.30 11.41 -10.39
C PRO A 34 -0.94 10.52 -10.58
N PHE A 35 -2.00 11.07 -11.19
CA PHE A 35 -3.24 10.35 -11.43
C PHE A 35 -3.08 9.28 -12.51
N VAL A 36 -2.39 9.60 -13.61
CA VAL A 36 -2.15 8.65 -14.72
C VAL A 36 -1.27 7.50 -14.23
N LEU A 37 -0.22 7.78 -13.46
CA LEU A 37 0.62 6.74 -12.87
C LEU A 37 -0.18 5.82 -11.95
N THR A 38 -1.02 6.38 -11.08
CA THR A 38 -1.89 5.58 -10.20
C THR A 38 -2.86 4.72 -11.02
N PHE A 39 -3.51 5.30 -12.03
CA PHE A 39 -4.45 4.59 -12.89
C PHE A 39 -3.79 3.42 -13.61
N LEU A 40 -2.62 3.62 -14.22
CA LEU A 40 -1.87 2.55 -14.87
C LEU A 40 -1.45 1.47 -13.87
N ARG A 41 -0.93 1.86 -12.70
CA ARG A 41 -0.51 0.92 -11.64
C ARG A 41 -1.65 -0.01 -11.22
N PHE A 42 -2.83 0.53 -10.95
CA PHE A 42 -3.98 -0.30 -10.55
C PHE A 42 -4.62 -1.05 -11.71
N SER A 43 -4.63 -0.48 -12.93
CA SER A 43 -5.19 -1.17 -14.10
C SER A 43 -4.35 -2.39 -14.49
N LEU A 44 -3.02 -2.24 -14.51
CA LEU A 44 -2.11 -3.36 -14.77
C LEU A 44 -2.16 -4.41 -13.66
N GLY A 45 -2.21 -3.98 -12.39
CA GLY A 45 -2.38 -4.89 -11.25
C GLY A 45 -3.70 -5.65 -11.32
N ALA A 46 -4.80 -4.97 -11.65
CA ALA A 46 -6.10 -5.60 -11.84
C ALA A 46 -6.10 -6.59 -13.00
N LEU A 47 -5.52 -6.23 -14.14
CA LEU A 47 -5.42 -7.11 -15.30
C LEU A 47 -4.60 -8.37 -14.99
N PHE A 48 -3.49 -8.21 -14.26
CA PHE A 48 -2.65 -9.33 -13.83
C PHE A 48 -3.37 -10.25 -12.84
N LEU A 49 -4.17 -9.69 -11.92
CA LEU A 49 -4.91 -10.45 -10.91
C LEU A 49 -6.23 -11.02 -11.42
N LEU A 50 -6.73 -10.56 -12.57
CA LEU A 50 -8.03 -10.96 -13.12
C LEU A 50 -8.20 -12.49 -13.29
N PRO A 51 -7.19 -13.26 -13.79
CA PRO A 51 -7.30 -14.72 -13.87
C PRO A 51 -7.45 -15.41 -12.52
N PHE A 52 -6.96 -14.78 -11.45
CA PHE A 52 -6.96 -15.30 -10.08
C PHE A 52 -8.18 -14.82 -9.26
N ALA A 53 -9.00 -13.92 -9.82
CA ALA A 53 -10.15 -13.34 -9.13
C ALA A 53 -11.39 -14.26 -9.06
N LYS A 54 -11.29 -15.52 -9.54
CA LYS A 54 -12.42 -16.46 -9.54
C LYS A 54 -12.92 -16.71 -8.11
N GLY A 55 -14.21 -16.49 -7.89
CA GLY A 55 -14.85 -16.67 -6.57
C GLY A 55 -14.73 -15.48 -5.62
N VAL A 56 -14.09 -14.38 -6.05
CA VAL A 56 -14.02 -13.14 -5.26
C VAL A 56 -15.27 -12.29 -5.55
N SER A 57 -16.13 -12.13 -4.55
CA SER A 57 -17.25 -11.18 -4.59
C SER A 57 -16.81 -9.85 -3.99
N ALA A 58 -16.74 -8.81 -4.82
CA ALA A 58 -16.48 -7.45 -4.38
C ALA A 58 -17.80 -6.70 -4.20
N GLY A 59 -18.18 -6.43 -2.95
CA GLY A 59 -19.31 -5.58 -2.63
C GLY A 59 -18.96 -4.09 -2.68
N LYS A 60 -20.00 -3.24 -2.57
CA LYS A 60 -19.86 -1.77 -2.46
C LYS A 60 -18.89 -1.32 -1.35
N PRO A 61 -18.92 -1.87 -0.11
CA PRO A 61 -18.01 -1.40 0.94
C PRO A 61 -16.55 -1.78 0.67
N GLN A 62 -16.30 -2.92 0.01
CA GLN A 62 -14.95 -3.33 -0.41
C GLN A 62 -14.42 -2.41 -1.50
N ALA A 63 -15.25 -2.05 -2.49
CA ALA A 63 -14.89 -1.09 -3.53
C ALA A 63 -14.56 0.29 -2.94
N LEU A 64 -15.40 0.78 -2.02
CA LEU A 64 -15.15 2.05 -1.34
C LEU A 64 -13.85 2.02 -0.52
N SER A 65 -13.59 0.91 0.17
CA SER A 65 -12.36 0.73 0.95
C SER A 65 -11.13 0.69 0.05
N ALA A 66 -11.20 0.01 -1.10
CA ALA A 66 -10.12 0.00 -2.09
C ALA A 66 -9.85 1.41 -2.65
N LEU A 67 -10.90 2.18 -2.95
CA LEU A 67 -10.75 3.55 -3.42
C LEU A 67 -10.13 4.48 -2.37
N LEU A 68 -10.67 4.48 -1.15
CA LEU A 68 -10.24 5.39 -0.09
C LEU A 68 -8.89 5.01 0.51
N ASN A 69 -8.61 3.72 0.69
CA ASN A 69 -7.40 3.28 1.37
C ASN A 69 -6.24 3.03 0.41
N ASN A 70 -6.50 2.55 -0.81
CA ASN A 70 -5.44 2.23 -1.77
C ASN A 70 -5.31 3.33 -2.84
N ALA A 71 -6.37 3.61 -3.60
CA ALA A 71 -6.25 4.53 -4.73
C ALA A 71 -5.91 5.96 -4.27
N LEU A 72 -6.65 6.50 -3.30
CA LEU A 72 -6.41 7.82 -2.74
C LEU A 72 -5.02 7.92 -2.08
N PHE A 73 -4.64 6.91 -1.31
CA PHE A 73 -3.31 6.86 -0.70
C PHE A 73 -2.19 6.92 -1.74
N VAL A 74 -2.27 6.12 -2.81
CA VAL A 74 -1.23 6.09 -3.86
C VAL A 74 -1.20 7.41 -4.65
N VAL A 75 -2.34 8.06 -4.89
CA VAL A 75 -2.37 9.40 -5.49
C VAL A 75 -1.63 10.41 -4.59
N ILE A 76 -1.96 10.46 -3.29
CA ILE A 76 -1.31 11.37 -2.34
C ILE A 76 0.19 11.08 -2.25
N LEU A 77 0.58 9.80 -2.23
CA LEU A 77 1.96 9.35 -2.25
C LEU A 77 2.69 9.81 -3.51
N ASN A 78 2.07 9.71 -4.68
CA ASN A 78 2.65 10.20 -5.93
C ASN A 78 2.84 11.72 -5.92
N PHE A 79 1.91 12.48 -5.32
CA PHE A 79 2.12 13.91 -5.10
C PHE A 79 3.29 14.18 -4.14
N ALA A 80 3.36 13.46 -3.02
CA ALA A 80 4.47 13.57 -2.08
C ALA A 80 5.82 13.28 -2.76
N LEU A 81 5.87 12.26 -3.63
CA LEU A 81 7.06 11.97 -4.43
C LEU A 81 7.34 13.06 -5.45
N LEU A 82 6.33 13.56 -6.16
CA LEU A 82 6.49 14.61 -7.17
C LEU A 82 7.15 15.86 -6.56
N TYR A 83 6.66 16.32 -5.40
CA TYR A 83 7.17 17.51 -4.72
C TYR A 83 8.39 17.27 -3.82
N SER A 84 8.70 16.02 -3.47
CA SER A 84 9.89 15.70 -2.67
C SER A 84 11.16 15.77 -3.50
N SER A 85 12.20 16.43 -2.98
CA SER A 85 13.55 16.40 -3.55
C SER A 85 14.26 15.06 -3.36
N ASN A 86 13.88 14.28 -2.34
CA ASN A 86 14.52 13.01 -2.02
C ASN A 86 13.49 11.88 -1.81
N PRO A 87 13.37 10.93 -2.76
CA PRO A 87 12.46 9.78 -2.65
C PRO A 87 12.73 8.90 -1.43
N ALA A 88 13.96 8.83 -0.95
CA ALA A 88 14.32 8.04 0.24
C ALA A 88 13.72 8.61 1.52
N LEU A 89 13.62 9.93 1.64
CA LEU A 89 12.94 10.54 2.79
C LEU A 89 11.44 10.25 2.75
N THR A 90 10.83 10.32 1.56
CA THR A 90 9.41 9.99 1.38
C THR A 90 9.11 8.53 1.75
N SER A 91 9.98 7.58 1.37
CA SER A 91 9.79 6.17 1.72
C SER A 91 9.91 5.92 3.23
N VAL A 92 10.90 6.52 3.90
CA VAL A 92 11.05 6.45 5.36
C VAL A 92 9.82 6.99 6.09
N LEU A 93 9.29 8.13 5.65
CA LEU A 93 8.08 8.72 6.23
C LEU A 93 6.86 7.79 6.08
N ILE A 94 6.69 7.15 4.93
CA ILE A 94 5.57 6.21 4.71
C ILE A 94 5.68 5.01 5.65
N TYR A 95 6.89 4.51 5.92
CA TYR A 95 7.08 3.41 6.86
C TYR A 95 6.81 3.79 8.33
N THR A 96 6.57 5.07 8.65
CA THR A 96 6.06 5.47 9.97
C THR A 96 4.55 5.23 10.14
N GLN A 97 3.84 4.84 9.07
CA GLN A 97 2.41 4.51 9.10
C GLN A 97 2.00 3.60 10.28
N PRO A 98 2.73 2.53 10.65
CA PRO A 98 2.38 1.69 11.81
C PRO A 98 2.33 2.47 13.13
N VAL A 99 3.18 3.48 13.29
CA VAL A 99 3.18 4.37 14.48
C VAL A 99 1.91 5.20 14.51
N PHE A 100 1.53 5.79 13.38
CA PHE A 100 0.26 6.53 13.28
C PHE A 100 -0.94 5.63 13.53
N VAL A 101 -0.96 4.41 12.98
CA VAL A 101 -2.02 3.44 13.23
C VAL A 101 -2.13 3.12 14.71
N MET A 102 -1.00 2.85 15.40
CA MET A 102 -0.99 2.58 16.84
C MET A 102 -1.53 3.76 17.66
N VAL A 103 -1.11 4.99 17.34
CA VAL A 103 -1.57 6.19 18.04
C VAL A 103 -3.07 6.42 17.82
N LEU A 104 -3.54 6.33 16.58
CA LEU A 104 -4.94 6.50 16.22
C LEU A 104 -5.81 5.38 16.84
N GLU A 105 -5.34 4.14 16.84
CA GLU A 105 -6.05 3.03 17.50
C GLU A 105 -6.25 3.34 18.98
N ARG A 106 -5.21 3.79 19.68
CA ARG A 106 -5.32 4.17 21.09
C ARG A 106 -6.26 5.36 21.29
N ALA A 107 -6.23 6.36 20.41
CA ALA A 107 -7.09 7.54 20.50
C ALA A 107 -8.58 7.23 20.25
N PHE A 108 -8.89 6.42 19.23
CA PHE A 108 -10.28 6.15 18.80
C PHE A 108 -10.88 4.89 19.44
N PHE A 109 -10.06 3.87 19.75
CA PHE A 109 -10.52 2.54 20.15
C PHE A 109 -9.96 2.07 21.50
N GLY A 110 -9.23 2.92 22.24
CA GLY A 110 -8.53 2.61 23.49
C GLY A 110 -9.34 2.02 24.66
N LYS A 111 -10.62 1.67 24.47
CA LYS A 111 -11.48 1.00 25.47
C LYS A 111 -12.47 -0.03 24.87
N LYS A 112 -12.06 -0.93 23.99
CA LYS A 112 -12.82 -2.18 23.78
C LYS A 112 -12.07 -3.37 24.37
N PRO A 113 -12.60 -4.03 25.43
CA PRO A 113 -11.95 -5.22 25.97
C PRO A 113 -11.95 -6.30 24.90
N ARG A 114 -10.76 -6.81 24.62
CA ARG A 114 -10.50 -7.98 23.78
C ARG A 114 -11.30 -9.16 24.37
N LYS A 115 -12.48 -9.46 23.83
CA LYS A 115 -13.17 -10.72 24.12
C LYS A 115 -12.28 -11.83 23.58
N SER A 116 -11.50 -12.43 24.48
CA SER A 116 -10.92 -13.76 24.32
C SER A 116 -12.08 -14.72 24.10
N SER A 117 -12.33 -15.15 22.85
CA SER A 117 -13.10 -16.36 22.61
C SER A 117 -12.17 -17.54 22.86
N ARG A 118 -12.51 -18.31 23.90
CA ARG A 118 -12.08 -19.69 24.11
C ARG A 118 -12.43 -20.56 22.90
#